data_AF-A0A3C0G087-F1
#
_entry.id   AF-A0A3C0G087-F1
#
_cell.length_a   1.000
_cell.length_b   1.000
_cell.length_c   1.000
_cell.angle_alpha   90.00
_cell.angle_beta   90.00
_cell.angle_gamma   90.00
#
_symmetry.space_group_name_H-M   'P 1'
#
loop_
_entity.id
_entity.type
_entity.pdbx_description
1 polymer ?
#
loop_
_entity_poly.entity_id
_entity_poly.type
_entity_poly.pdbx_seq_one_letter_code
_entity_poly.pdbx_strand_id
1 'polypeptide(L)'
;MGTKCCSMQKKHLKTLSYLFFVLIFGLNSYAQNSPKKLVQLRNVLTELEKIYDVKFSFADSDVDTVQIPPPDSNSLEAIIKQINNTTGITINKLNDRYYTLTKATTVSICGFVFDNFEENTIPGATIEIYGTNLSGITKENGSFSFDNVPINAIIQIKHLGYKPTFLKAKEFINAAECNIVALPLSYQELDEVIVTQFLTTGLQKLDNSSIEINPSKFGILPGVSEPDILQTVQALPGIKSVDETVSDINIRGGTNDQNLILWDGIKMYQTGHFFGLISAFNPYVTENVTIIKNGTSAIFSDGVSGTLSITSMGKLHLNFNGGAGVNLISGDVFGEIPISKKSALQVSARRSYTDFLNTPTYTTFSEKAFQDSEVNQESEFYFYDFTTKFIYEINPY
;
A
#
# COMPACT_ATOMS: atom_id res chain seq x y z
N MET A 1 79.79 31.71 47.71
CA MET A 1 79.01 31.18 46.57
C MET A 1 77.62 31.81 46.64
N GLY A 2 77.20 32.55 45.60
CA GLY A 2 75.80 32.99 45.47
C GLY A 2 75.52 34.49 45.62
N THR A 3 75.94 35.29 44.64
CA THR A 3 75.27 36.55 44.27
C THR A 3 73.98 36.24 43.53
N LYS A 4 72.88 36.96 43.81
CA LYS A 4 71.93 37.39 42.76
C LYS A 4 71.09 38.58 43.21
N CYS A 5 71.13 39.58 42.34
CA CYS A 5 70.56 40.91 42.47
C CYS A 5 69.43 41.08 41.45
N CYS A 6 68.54 42.02 41.79
CA CYS A 6 67.61 42.78 40.95
C CYS A 6 66.36 42.13 40.33
N SER A 7 65.24 42.58 40.90
CA SER A 7 63.88 42.66 40.38
C SER A 7 63.73 43.91 39.51
N MET A 8 63.18 43.77 38.30
CA MET A 8 62.23 44.71 37.64
C MET A 8 62.08 44.29 36.16
N GLN A 9 60.89 43.81 35.77
CA GLN A 9 60.26 43.95 34.42
C GLN A 9 59.11 42.94 34.27
N LYS A 10 57.90 43.31 34.70
CA LYS A 10 56.68 42.51 34.42
C LYS A 10 55.52 43.29 33.78
N LYS A 11 55.69 44.58 33.48
CA LYS A 11 54.58 45.43 32.98
C LYS A 11 54.54 45.67 31.46
N HIS A 12 55.61 45.39 30.72
CA HIS A 12 55.66 45.61 29.25
C HIS A 12 55.49 44.35 28.39
N LEU A 13 55.49 43.15 28.99
CA LEU A 13 55.39 41.89 28.22
C LEU A 13 53.96 41.61 27.72
N LYS A 14 52.93 42.07 28.45
CA LYS A 14 51.51 41.89 28.04
C LYS A 14 51.11 42.82 26.89
N THR A 15 51.65 44.03 26.83
CA THR A 15 51.37 45.00 25.75
C THR A 15 52.06 44.61 24.44
N LEU A 16 53.26 44.01 24.51
CA LEU A 16 53.96 43.49 23.33
C LEU A 16 53.27 42.25 22.74
N SER A 17 52.69 41.39 23.60
CA SER A 17 51.93 40.22 23.14
C SER A 17 50.61 40.58 22.46
N TYR A 18 49.96 41.68 22.86
CA TYR A 18 48.72 42.16 22.22
C TYR A 18 49.00 42.82 20.86
N LEU A 19 50.12 43.53 20.72
CA LEU A 19 50.55 44.11 19.44
C LEU A 19 50.94 43.02 18.42
N PHE A 20 51.53 41.92 18.88
CA PHE A 20 51.88 40.77 18.03
C PHE A 20 50.65 39.99 17.56
N PHE A 21 49.59 39.91 18.36
CA PHE A 21 48.34 39.25 17.98
C PHE A 21 47.54 40.05 16.93
N VAL A 22 47.62 41.39 16.96
CA VAL A 22 47.00 42.26 15.94
C VAL A 22 47.76 42.23 14.61
N LEU A 23 49.08 41.97 14.63
CA LEU A 23 49.89 41.89 13.40
C LEU A 23 49.72 40.56 12.64
N ILE A 24 49.29 39.48 13.30
CA ILE A 24 49.12 38.15 12.67
C ILE A 24 47.72 37.98 12.05
N PHE A 25 46.71 38.73 12.49
CA PHE A 25 45.35 38.67 11.93
C PHE A 25 45.08 39.67 10.78
N GLY A 26 46.09 40.43 10.34
CA GLY A 26 45.93 41.54 9.39
C GLY A 26 46.18 41.25 7.91
N LEU A 27 46.52 40.03 7.49
CA LEU A 27 46.89 39.75 6.09
C LEU A 27 46.18 38.52 5.53
N ASN A 28 44.88 38.66 5.27
CA ASN A 28 44.23 37.85 4.24
C ASN A 28 44.47 38.52 2.89
N SER A 29 45.56 38.15 2.22
CA SER A 29 45.79 38.51 0.83
C SER A 29 44.84 37.69 -0.06
N TYR A 30 43.74 38.31 -0.49
CA TYR A 30 42.94 37.78 -1.57
C TYR A 30 43.72 37.97 -2.88
N ALA A 31 44.26 36.88 -3.42
CA ALA A 31 44.66 36.86 -4.83
C ALA A 31 43.39 37.04 -5.67
N GLN A 32 43.20 38.23 -6.25
CA GLN A 32 42.15 38.46 -7.22
C GLN A 32 42.58 37.81 -8.54
N ASN A 33 42.12 36.58 -8.76
CA ASN A 33 42.06 36.02 -10.10
C ASN A 33 40.91 36.74 -10.83
N SER A 34 41.19 37.93 -11.37
CA SER A 34 40.25 38.60 -12.25
C SER A 34 40.01 37.70 -13.46
N PRO A 35 38.76 37.33 -13.78
CA PRO A 35 38.50 36.51 -14.97
C PRO A 35 39.02 37.27 -16.20
N LYS A 36 39.94 36.64 -16.95
CA LYS A 36 40.46 37.19 -18.20
C LYS A 36 39.26 37.55 -19.10
N LYS A 37 39.17 38.80 -19.53
CA LYS A 37 38.07 39.28 -20.36
C LYS A 37 38.03 38.46 -21.65
N LEU A 38 36.87 37.84 -21.92
CA LEU A 38 36.65 37.05 -23.12
C LEU A 38 36.69 37.95 -24.37
N VAL A 39 37.34 37.48 -25.42
CA VAL A 39 37.50 38.18 -26.72
C VAL A 39 36.81 37.35 -27.81
N GLN A 40 36.19 38.03 -28.79
CA GLN A 40 35.60 37.34 -29.94
C GLN A 40 36.67 36.59 -30.74
N LEU A 41 36.38 35.33 -31.10
CA LEU A 41 37.31 34.48 -31.83
C LEU A 41 37.71 35.09 -33.18
N ARG A 42 36.78 35.76 -33.88
CA ARG A 42 37.06 36.48 -35.15
C ARG A 42 38.22 37.47 -35.02
N ASN A 43 38.24 38.24 -33.94
CA ASN A 43 39.28 39.25 -33.72
C ASN A 43 40.63 38.59 -33.44
N VAL A 44 40.63 37.50 -32.66
CA VAL A 44 41.84 36.73 -32.39
C VAL A 44 42.40 36.11 -33.68
N LEU A 45 41.55 35.48 -34.50
CA LEU A 45 41.97 34.93 -35.79
C LEU A 45 42.57 36.00 -36.69
N THR A 46 41.93 37.17 -36.79
CA THR A 46 42.42 38.31 -37.60
C THR A 46 43.79 38.81 -37.14
N GLU A 47 44.04 38.83 -35.83
CA GLU A 47 45.36 39.21 -35.27
C GLU A 47 46.41 38.13 -35.55
N LEU A 48 46.05 36.84 -35.45
CA LEU A 48 46.95 35.73 -35.79
C LEU A 48 47.33 35.75 -37.28
N GLU A 49 46.41 36.12 -38.17
CA GLU A 49 46.72 36.27 -39.60
C GLU A 49 47.81 37.31 -39.84
N LYS A 50 47.79 38.43 -39.10
CA LYS A 50 48.79 39.50 -39.24
C LYS A 50 50.14 39.13 -38.63
N ILE A 51 50.13 38.47 -37.46
CA ILE A 51 51.35 38.15 -36.71
C ILE A 51 52.14 37.02 -37.37
N TYR A 52 51.47 36.02 -37.92
CA TYR A 52 52.10 34.81 -38.46
C TYR A 52 52.06 34.69 -40.00
N ASP A 53 51.54 35.70 -40.72
CA ASP A 53 51.31 35.69 -42.19
C ASP A 53 50.54 34.45 -42.68
N VAL A 54 49.48 34.10 -41.95
CA VAL A 54 48.57 32.98 -42.28
C VAL A 54 47.17 33.49 -42.62
N LYS A 55 46.34 32.63 -43.20
CA LYS A 55 44.95 32.89 -43.58
C LYS A 55 44.04 31.78 -43.06
N PHE A 56 42.95 32.16 -42.39
CA PHE A 56 41.94 31.25 -41.89
C PHE A 56 40.69 31.30 -42.78
N SER A 57 40.22 30.14 -43.23
CA SER A 57 38.95 29.99 -43.94
C SER A 57 37.93 29.33 -43.03
N PHE A 58 36.79 29.98 -42.83
CA PHE A 58 35.75 29.56 -41.90
C PHE A 58 34.37 30.06 -42.35
N ALA A 59 33.31 29.39 -41.90
CA ALA A 59 31.95 29.90 -42.04
C ALA A 59 31.68 30.95 -40.96
N ASP A 60 31.09 32.09 -41.32
CA ASP A 60 30.80 33.19 -40.38
C ASP A 60 29.97 32.71 -39.18
N SER A 61 28.99 31.82 -39.42
CA SER A 61 28.12 31.23 -38.39
C SER A 61 28.87 30.46 -37.29
N ASP A 62 30.03 29.89 -37.61
CA ASP A 62 30.78 29.04 -36.69
C ASP A 62 31.69 29.84 -35.75
N VAL A 63 32.05 31.07 -36.13
CA VAL A 63 33.04 31.91 -35.44
C VAL A 63 32.41 33.10 -34.72
N ASP A 64 31.34 33.69 -35.26
CA ASP A 64 30.78 34.95 -34.75
C ASP A 64 30.19 34.86 -33.34
N THR A 65 29.72 33.67 -32.96
CA THR A 65 29.10 33.43 -31.66
C THR A 65 30.09 32.98 -30.59
N VAL A 66 31.36 32.74 -30.97
CA VAL A 66 32.35 32.09 -30.11
C VAL A 66 33.30 33.13 -29.48
N GLN A 67 33.42 33.07 -28.15
CA GLN A 67 34.34 33.90 -27.38
C GLN A 67 35.35 33.01 -26.65
N ILE A 68 36.62 33.39 -26.68
CA ILE A 68 37.70 32.66 -26.04
C ILE A 68 38.48 33.57 -25.09
N PRO A 69 39.11 33.02 -24.04
CA PRO A 69 40.13 33.75 -23.30
C PRO A 69 41.27 34.12 -24.26
N PRO A 70 42.00 35.22 -23.97
CA PRO A 70 43.15 35.59 -24.78
C PRO A 70 44.18 34.44 -24.83
N PRO A 71 44.90 34.26 -25.96
CA PRO A 71 45.86 33.18 -26.09
C PRO A 71 46.96 33.25 -25.02
N ASP A 72 47.30 32.11 -24.42
CA ASP A 72 48.25 32.03 -23.31
C ASP A 72 49.69 31.75 -23.77
N SER A 73 49.90 31.54 -25.07
CA SER A 73 51.19 31.21 -25.69
C SER A 73 51.46 32.10 -26.90
N ASN A 74 52.74 32.26 -27.23
CA ASN A 74 53.23 32.95 -28.44
C ASN A 74 53.57 31.98 -29.59
N SER A 75 53.18 30.70 -29.50
CA SER A 75 53.35 29.75 -30.60
C SER A 75 52.02 29.44 -31.26
N LEU A 76 51.95 29.61 -32.59
CA LEU A 76 50.73 29.40 -33.37
C LEU A 76 50.11 28.00 -33.12
N GLU A 77 50.94 26.96 -33.02
CA GLU A 77 50.49 25.59 -32.75
C GLU A 77 49.85 25.44 -31.37
N ALA A 78 50.40 26.08 -30.34
CA ALA A 78 49.82 26.04 -28.99
C ALA A 78 48.50 26.83 -28.93
N ILE A 79 48.41 27.95 -29.67
CA ILE A 79 47.19 28.75 -29.78
C ILE A 79 46.11 27.96 -30.53
N ILE A 80 46.45 27.29 -31.62
CA ILE A 80 45.52 26.40 -32.35
C ILE A 80 45.03 25.29 -31.44
N LYS A 81 45.92 24.65 -30.67
CA LYS A 81 45.54 23.60 -29.72
C LYS A 81 44.63 24.14 -28.62
N GLN A 82 44.87 25.35 -28.14
CA GLN A 82 44.02 26.03 -27.17
C GLN A 82 42.62 26.32 -27.77
N ILE A 83 42.55 26.81 -29.00
CA ILE A 83 41.27 27.09 -29.70
C ILE A 83 40.49 25.79 -29.90
N ASN A 84 41.14 24.74 -30.40
CA ASN A 84 40.51 23.44 -30.63
C ASN A 84 39.89 22.89 -29.33
N ASN A 85 40.64 22.92 -28.23
CA ASN A 85 40.17 22.42 -26.93
C ASN A 85 39.07 23.29 -26.29
N THR A 86 39.12 24.61 -26.51
CA THR A 86 38.20 25.55 -25.84
C THR A 86 36.88 25.68 -26.59
N THR A 87 36.89 25.58 -27.93
CA THR A 87 35.74 25.90 -28.78
C THR A 87 35.11 24.69 -29.46
N GLY A 88 35.80 23.55 -29.50
CA GLY A 88 35.37 22.37 -30.26
C GLY A 88 35.40 22.56 -31.78
N ILE A 89 36.01 23.65 -32.26
CA ILE A 89 36.27 23.91 -33.68
C ILE A 89 37.61 23.26 -34.03
N THR A 90 37.64 22.43 -35.06
CA THR A 90 38.87 21.79 -35.52
C THR A 90 39.54 22.69 -36.55
N ILE A 91 40.72 23.22 -36.22
CA ILE A 91 41.58 23.92 -37.17
C ILE A 91 42.49 22.91 -37.87
N ASN A 92 42.32 22.76 -39.18
CA ASN A 92 43.16 21.91 -40.03
C ASN A 92 44.13 22.77 -40.86
N LYS A 93 45.40 22.39 -40.91
CA LYS A 93 46.40 23.02 -41.77
C LYS A 93 46.28 22.46 -43.19
N LEU A 94 45.98 23.30 -44.18
CA LEU A 94 46.01 22.91 -45.59
C LEU A 94 47.41 23.04 -46.18
N ASN A 95 48.13 24.10 -45.83
CA ASN A 95 49.53 24.35 -46.18
C ASN A 95 50.13 25.40 -45.23
N ASP A 96 51.36 25.87 -45.47
CA ASP A 96 52.05 26.81 -44.57
C ASP A 96 51.34 28.16 -44.40
N ARG A 97 50.46 28.53 -45.33
CA ARG A 97 49.75 29.81 -45.31
C ARG A 97 48.25 29.70 -45.01
N TYR A 98 47.61 28.57 -45.26
CA TYR A 98 46.16 28.44 -45.20
C TYR A 98 45.71 27.38 -44.19
N TYR A 99 44.76 27.77 -43.34
CA TYR A 99 44.12 26.94 -42.32
C TYR A 99 42.60 26.97 -42.51
N THR A 100 41.92 25.85 -42.29
CA THR A 100 40.45 25.74 -42.34
C THR A 100 39.89 25.44 -40.97
N LEU A 101 38.79 26.09 -40.63
CA LEU A 101 38.03 25.80 -39.41
C LEU A 101 36.79 25.00 -39.80
N THR A 102 36.60 23.85 -39.17
CA THR A 102 35.38 23.08 -39.28
C THR A 102 34.76 22.85 -37.92
N LYS A 103 33.45 23.09 -37.82
CA LYS A 103 32.66 22.78 -36.63
C LYS A 103 31.78 21.58 -36.93
N ALA A 104 31.94 20.50 -36.17
CA ALA A 104 31.06 19.34 -36.30
C ALA A 104 29.66 19.71 -35.77
N THR A 105 28.68 19.78 -36.67
CA THR A 105 27.27 20.04 -36.31
C THR A 105 26.49 18.75 -36.06
N THR A 106 26.97 17.64 -36.62
CA THR A 106 26.39 16.31 -36.49
C THR A 106 27.41 15.30 -35.97
N VAL A 107 26.91 14.22 -35.37
CA VAL A 107 27.68 13.10 -34.83
C VAL A 107 27.02 11.78 -35.22
N SER A 108 27.82 10.73 -35.42
CA SER A 108 27.32 9.36 -35.51
C SER A 108 27.28 8.76 -34.11
N ILE A 109 26.13 8.24 -33.70
CA ILE A 109 25.91 7.63 -32.40
C ILE A 109 25.78 6.12 -32.56
N CYS A 110 26.34 5.36 -31.63
CA CYS A 110 26.07 3.93 -31.51
C CYS A 110 25.99 3.54 -30.03
N GLY A 111 25.18 2.52 -29.76
CA GLY A 111 25.05 2.01 -28.41
C GLY A 111 24.29 0.69 -28.31
N PHE A 112 24.26 0.16 -27.10
CA PHE A 112 23.53 -1.05 -26.71
C PHE A 112 22.58 -0.70 -25.57
N VAL A 113 21.34 -1.19 -25.66
CA VAL A 113 20.32 -0.98 -24.62
C VAL A 113 20.20 -2.23 -23.78
N PHE A 114 20.37 -2.07 -22.47
CA PHE A 114 20.32 -3.14 -21.49
C PHE A 114 19.30 -2.84 -20.40
N ASP A 115 18.81 -3.88 -19.75
CA ASP A 115 18.14 -3.78 -18.47
C ASP A 115 19.17 -3.39 -17.39
N ASN A 116 18.78 -2.47 -16.52
CA ASN A 116 19.58 -2.02 -15.37
C ASN A 116 19.74 -3.10 -14.27
N PHE A 117 18.96 -4.19 -14.31
CA PHE A 117 18.99 -5.24 -13.28
C PHE A 117 19.89 -6.44 -13.62
N GLU A 118 19.74 -7.01 -14.81
CA GLU A 118 20.39 -8.29 -15.19
C GLU A 118 21.38 -8.19 -16.36
N GLU A 119 21.67 -6.97 -16.86
CA GLU A 119 22.48 -6.76 -18.08
C GLU A 119 21.95 -7.54 -19.29
N ASN A 120 20.65 -7.86 -19.30
CA ASN A 120 19.98 -8.46 -20.44
C ASN A 120 19.79 -7.40 -21.53
N THR A 121 20.08 -7.76 -22.78
CA THR A 121 19.82 -6.88 -23.93
C THR A 121 18.32 -6.66 -24.11
N ILE A 122 17.91 -5.42 -24.41
CA ILE A 122 16.50 -5.08 -24.67
C ILE A 122 16.29 -4.91 -26.19
N PRO A 123 15.82 -5.96 -26.90
CA PRO A 123 15.45 -5.84 -28.31
C PRO A 123 14.13 -5.09 -28.49
N GLY A 124 13.94 -4.40 -29.62
CA GLY A 124 12.71 -3.68 -29.93
C GLY A 124 12.47 -2.39 -29.12
N ALA A 125 13.44 -1.89 -28.36
CA ALA A 125 13.36 -0.59 -27.72
C ALA A 125 13.34 0.52 -28.78
N THR A 126 12.39 1.45 -28.66
CA THR A 126 12.23 2.55 -29.61
C THR A 126 13.22 3.66 -29.26
N ILE A 127 14.04 4.05 -30.24
CA ILE A 127 14.96 5.20 -30.16
C ILE A 127 14.40 6.32 -31.02
N GLU A 128 14.25 7.50 -30.45
CA GLU A 128 13.72 8.69 -31.11
C GLU A 128 14.65 9.88 -30.85
N ILE A 129 15.07 10.57 -31.91
CA ILE A 129 15.97 11.72 -31.83
C ILE A 129 15.13 12.99 -31.99
N TYR A 130 14.92 13.71 -30.89
CA TYR A 130 14.12 14.92 -30.88
C TYR A 130 14.68 16.01 -31.79
N GLY A 131 13.79 16.67 -32.52
CA GLY A 131 14.12 17.72 -33.48
C GLY A 131 14.53 17.20 -34.86
N THR A 132 14.44 15.88 -35.09
CA THR A 132 14.70 15.24 -36.38
C THR A 132 13.63 14.20 -36.71
N ASN A 133 13.61 13.71 -37.94
CA ASN A 133 12.78 12.55 -38.33
C ASN A 133 13.53 11.21 -38.14
N LEU A 134 14.63 11.20 -37.39
CA LEU A 134 15.41 10.00 -37.14
C LEU A 134 14.80 9.23 -35.97
N SER A 135 14.33 8.03 -36.27
CA SER A 135 13.81 7.07 -35.29
C SER A 135 14.15 5.66 -35.73
N GLY A 136 14.25 4.74 -34.78
CA GLY A 136 14.50 3.33 -35.06
C GLY A 136 14.23 2.45 -33.85
N ILE A 137 14.49 1.17 -34.01
CA ILE A 137 14.32 0.17 -32.95
C ILE A 137 15.64 -0.55 -32.73
N THR A 138 15.92 -0.97 -31.49
CA THR A 138 17.07 -1.83 -31.19
C THR A 138 16.94 -3.18 -31.88
N LYS A 139 18.07 -3.73 -32.33
CA LYS A 139 18.16 -5.08 -32.92
C LYS A 139 18.00 -6.17 -31.84
N GLU A 140 18.00 -7.43 -32.26
CA GLU A 140 17.93 -8.60 -31.34
C GLU A 140 19.00 -8.58 -30.25
N ASN A 141 20.18 -8.07 -30.56
CA ASN A 141 21.29 -7.92 -29.60
C ASN A 141 21.25 -6.60 -28.80
N GLY A 142 20.14 -5.87 -28.81
CA GLY A 142 19.99 -4.58 -28.12
C GLY A 142 20.75 -3.40 -28.75
N SER A 143 21.44 -3.59 -29.89
CA SER A 143 22.24 -2.53 -30.50
C SER A 143 21.42 -1.54 -31.33
N PHE A 144 21.89 -0.28 -31.38
CA PHE A 144 21.38 0.78 -32.26
C PHE A 144 22.53 1.65 -32.79
N SER A 145 22.32 2.26 -33.96
CA SER A 145 23.26 3.20 -34.58
C SER A 145 22.53 4.20 -35.46
N PHE A 146 22.89 5.47 -35.36
CA PHE A 146 22.37 6.54 -36.22
C PHE A 146 23.51 7.45 -36.68
N ASP A 147 23.51 7.79 -37.96
CA ASP A 147 24.42 8.78 -38.53
C ASP A 147 23.74 10.15 -38.64
N ASN A 148 24.55 11.20 -38.73
CA ASN A 148 24.10 12.59 -38.94
C ASN A 148 23.16 13.13 -37.84
N VAL A 149 23.37 12.71 -36.59
CA VAL A 149 22.57 13.18 -35.45
C VAL A 149 23.04 14.58 -35.03
N PRO A 150 22.16 15.58 -34.89
CA PRO A 150 22.57 16.90 -34.41
C PRO A 150 23.20 16.81 -33.01
N ILE A 151 24.35 17.49 -32.82
CA ILE A 151 25.18 17.35 -31.61
C ILE A 151 24.45 17.69 -30.30
N ASN A 152 23.44 18.58 -30.38
CA ASN A 152 22.63 19.04 -29.25
C ASN A 152 21.26 18.35 -29.16
N ALA A 153 21.00 17.32 -29.98
CA ALA A 153 19.75 16.58 -29.94
C ALA A 153 19.62 15.74 -28.66
N ILE A 154 18.37 15.54 -28.24
CA ILE A 154 18.00 14.65 -27.14
C ILE A 154 17.55 13.33 -27.76
N ILE A 155 18.15 12.24 -27.32
CA ILE A 155 17.83 10.88 -27.71
C ILE A 155 16.91 10.31 -26.62
N GLN A 156 15.69 9.96 -26.98
CA GLN A 156 14.77 9.24 -26.12
C GLN A 156 14.81 7.76 -26.44
N ILE A 157 14.99 6.93 -25.41
CA ILE A 157 14.90 5.48 -25.52
C ILE A 157 13.75 5.02 -24.63
N LYS A 158 12.79 4.32 -25.22
CA LYS A 158 11.57 3.83 -24.53
C LYS A 158 11.24 2.39 -24.92
N HIS A 159 10.80 1.61 -23.94
CA HIS A 159 10.31 0.24 -24.12
C HIS A 159 9.20 -0.04 -23.11
N LEU A 160 8.23 -0.90 -23.44
CA LEU A 160 7.17 -1.30 -22.51
C LEU A 160 7.79 -1.95 -21.26
N GLY A 161 7.34 -1.56 -20.07
CA GLY A 161 7.87 -2.05 -18.80
C GLY A 161 9.10 -1.31 -18.27
N TYR A 162 9.63 -0.33 -19.01
CA TYR A 162 10.79 0.49 -18.61
C TYR A 162 10.42 1.97 -18.57
N LYS A 163 11.13 2.72 -17.72
CA LYS A 163 11.02 4.19 -17.70
C LYS A 163 11.78 4.77 -18.90
N PRO A 164 11.24 5.76 -19.62
CA PRO A 164 11.95 6.38 -20.72
C PRO A 164 13.22 7.09 -20.23
N THR A 165 14.34 6.83 -20.90
CA THR A 165 15.62 7.50 -20.62
C THR A 165 15.90 8.54 -21.70
N PHE A 166 16.42 9.69 -21.30
CA PHE A 166 16.76 10.81 -22.19
C PHE A 166 18.26 11.07 -22.10
N LEU A 167 18.97 10.97 -23.22
CA LEU A 167 20.41 11.17 -23.33
C LEU A 167 20.72 12.30 -24.31
N LYS A 168 21.87 12.97 -24.16
CA LYS A 168 22.29 14.01 -25.12
C LYS A 168 23.22 13.38 -26.16
N ALA A 169 23.03 13.70 -27.44
CA ALA A 169 23.88 13.18 -28.52
C ALA A 169 25.38 13.48 -28.31
N LYS A 170 25.71 14.60 -27.65
CA LYS A 170 27.10 14.95 -27.30
C LYS A 170 27.82 13.94 -26.39
N GLU A 171 27.10 13.12 -25.64
CA GLU A 171 27.66 12.11 -24.74
C GLU A 171 28.24 10.91 -25.52
N PHE A 172 27.98 10.83 -26.84
CA PHE A 172 28.44 9.78 -27.73
C PHE A 172 29.68 10.17 -28.56
N ILE A 173 30.21 11.40 -28.44
CA ILE A 173 31.26 11.95 -29.32
C ILE A 173 32.66 11.33 -29.10
N ASN A 174 32.94 10.76 -27.93
CA ASN A 174 34.30 10.31 -27.55
C ASN A 174 34.38 8.83 -27.13
N ALA A 175 33.38 8.03 -27.49
CA ALA A 175 33.35 6.63 -27.08
C ALA A 175 34.21 5.81 -28.06
N ALA A 176 35.33 5.25 -27.58
CA ALA A 176 36.17 4.33 -28.37
C ALA A 176 35.41 3.01 -28.71
N GLU A 177 34.36 2.73 -27.95
CA GLU A 177 33.41 1.62 -28.09
C GLU A 177 31.99 2.18 -28.05
N CYS A 178 31.00 1.43 -28.56
CA CYS A 178 29.60 1.89 -28.52
C CYS A 178 29.07 1.97 -27.08
N ASN A 179 28.33 3.04 -26.77
CA ASN A 179 27.87 3.32 -25.41
C ASN A 179 26.84 2.30 -24.90
N ILE A 180 26.93 1.97 -23.61
CA ILE A 180 25.97 1.13 -22.92
C ILE A 180 24.90 2.02 -22.27
N VAL A 181 23.63 1.77 -22.56
CA VAL A 181 22.50 2.49 -21.99
C VAL A 181 21.63 1.52 -21.18
N ALA A 182 21.59 1.72 -19.87
CA ALA A 182 20.72 0.95 -18.97
C ALA A 182 19.34 1.62 -18.84
N LEU A 183 18.27 0.88 -19.11
CA LEU A 183 16.90 1.33 -18.87
C LEU A 183 16.42 0.87 -17.49
N PRO A 184 15.94 1.78 -16.62
CA PRO A 184 15.36 1.39 -15.35
C PRO A 184 13.95 0.83 -15.53
N LEU A 185 13.64 -0.27 -14.84
CA LEU A 185 12.31 -0.88 -14.83
C LEU A 185 11.26 0.09 -14.27
N SER A 186 10.07 0.05 -14.86
CA SER A 186 8.91 0.83 -14.43
C SER A 186 7.96 -0.06 -13.63
N TYR A 187 8.14 -0.10 -12.31
CA TYR A 187 7.19 -0.75 -11.40
C TYR A 187 6.07 0.21 -11.02
N GLN A 188 4.84 -0.32 -10.95
CA GLN A 188 3.70 0.39 -10.38
C GLN A 188 3.40 -0.24 -9.02
N GLU A 189 3.68 0.51 -7.96
CA GLU A 189 3.34 0.13 -6.60
C GLU A 189 1.83 0.36 -6.40
N LEU A 190 1.14 -0.63 -5.83
CA LEU A 190 -0.28 -0.52 -5.52
C LEU A 190 -0.44 0.11 -4.13
N ASP A 191 -1.47 0.93 -3.96
CA ASP A 191 -1.80 1.50 -2.66
C ASP A 191 -2.19 0.40 -1.66
N GLU A 192 -1.81 0.59 -0.40
CA GLU A 192 -2.18 -0.30 0.71
C GLU A 192 -3.70 -0.29 0.93
N VAL A 193 -4.32 -1.47 0.95
CA VAL A 193 -5.74 -1.62 1.28
C VAL A 193 -5.88 -1.94 2.78
N ILE A 194 -6.35 -0.97 3.56
CA ILE A 194 -6.60 -1.14 5.00
C ILE A 194 -7.99 -1.76 5.20
N VAL A 195 -8.04 -3.03 5.64
CA VAL A 195 -9.28 -3.71 6.02
C VAL A 195 -9.60 -3.41 7.48
N THR A 196 -10.53 -2.49 7.73
CA THR A 196 -10.92 -2.05 9.09
C THR A 196 -11.85 -3.01 9.83
N GLN A 197 -12.52 -3.92 9.11
CA GLN A 197 -13.45 -4.89 9.68
C GLN A 197 -13.04 -6.31 9.29
N PHE A 198 -12.37 -6.99 10.22
CA PHE A 198 -12.02 -8.40 10.08
C PHE A 198 -13.20 -9.34 10.34
N LEU A 199 -14.23 -8.84 11.04
CA LEU A 199 -15.44 -9.58 11.41
C LEU A 199 -16.68 -8.83 10.89
N THR A 200 -17.72 -9.60 10.55
CA THR A 200 -19.01 -9.06 10.12
C THR A 200 -19.72 -8.29 11.25
N THR A 201 -20.68 -7.45 10.90
CA THR A 201 -21.47 -6.69 11.88
C THR A 201 -22.16 -7.60 12.89
N GLY A 202 -22.25 -7.15 14.14
CA GLY A 202 -22.88 -7.95 15.20
C GLY A 202 -22.05 -9.15 15.66
N LEU A 203 -20.83 -9.33 15.17
CA LEU A 203 -19.92 -10.36 15.65
C LEU A 203 -18.63 -9.71 16.14
N GLN A 204 -18.24 -10.00 17.37
CA GLN A 204 -16.99 -9.51 17.94
C GLN A 204 -16.28 -10.59 18.76
N LYS A 205 -14.95 -10.53 18.79
CA LYS A 205 -14.13 -11.35 19.67
C LYS A 205 -13.75 -10.53 20.89
N LEU A 206 -14.07 -11.04 22.07
CA LEU A 206 -13.73 -10.40 23.34
C LEU A 206 -12.30 -10.74 23.77
N ASP A 207 -11.73 -9.95 24.68
CA ASP A 207 -10.35 -10.11 25.16
C ASP A 207 -10.09 -11.47 25.83
N ASN A 208 -11.12 -12.04 26.45
CA ASN A 208 -11.07 -13.39 27.02
C ASN A 208 -11.17 -14.51 25.96
N SER A 209 -11.04 -14.19 24.67
CA SER A 209 -11.16 -15.09 23.52
C SER A 209 -12.54 -15.72 23.30
N SER A 210 -13.58 -15.29 24.03
CA SER A 210 -14.96 -15.62 23.67
C SER A 210 -15.40 -14.83 22.44
N ILE A 211 -16.41 -15.37 21.76
CA ILE A 211 -17.05 -14.72 20.61
C ILE A 211 -18.41 -14.27 21.06
N GLU A 212 -18.74 -13.00 20.84
CA GLU A 212 -20.06 -12.47 21.11
C GLU A 212 -20.77 -12.17 19.79
N ILE A 213 -22.02 -12.61 19.71
CA ILE A 213 -22.92 -12.37 18.59
C ILE A 213 -24.10 -11.55 19.11
N ASN A 214 -24.42 -10.47 18.42
CA ASN A 214 -25.63 -9.69 18.62
C ASN A 214 -26.58 -9.99 17.45
N PRO A 215 -27.62 -10.83 17.63
CA PRO A 215 -28.49 -11.27 16.54
C PRO A 215 -29.13 -10.11 15.78
N SER A 216 -29.54 -9.04 16.48
CA SER A 216 -30.18 -7.87 15.86
C SER A 216 -29.27 -7.12 14.87
N LYS A 217 -27.95 -7.17 15.08
CA LYS A 217 -26.95 -6.52 14.21
C LYS A 217 -26.32 -7.47 13.20
N PHE A 218 -26.31 -8.77 13.49
CA PHE A 218 -25.74 -9.79 12.62
C PHE A 218 -26.63 -10.03 11.40
N GLY A 219 -27.95 -10.06 11.60
CA GLY A 219 -28.92 -10.28 10.53
C GLY A 219 -29.04 -11.75 10.15
N ILE A 220 -29.35 -11.99 8.88
CA ILE A 220 -29.72 -13.31 8.34
C ILE A 220 -28.54 -13.90 7.59
N LEU A 221 -28.23 -15.17 7.80
CA LEU A 221 -27.21 -15.87 7.01
C LEU A 221 -27.67 -16.03 5.55
N PRO A 222 -26.76 -16.03 4.57
CA PRO A 222 -27.13 -16.34 3.19
C PRO A 222 -27.78 -17.72 3.08
N GLY A 223 -28.95 -17.80 2.43
CA GLY A 223 -29.66 -19.06 2.19
C GLY A 223 -30.65 -19.47 3.28
N VAL A 224 -30.80 -18.70 4.36
CA VAL A 224 -31.87 -18.90 5.35
C VAL A 224 -32.89 -17.77 5.27
N SER A 225 -34.14 -18.06 5.63
CA SER A 225 -35.25 -17.11 5.54
C SER A 225 -35.42 -16.22 6.77
N GLU A 226 -34.79 -16.59 7.88
CA GLU A 226 -34.91 -15.89 9.16
C GLU A 226 -33.60 -15.98 9.95
N PRO A 227 -33.33 -15.04 10.88
CA PRO A 227 -32.18 -15.17 11.76
C PRO A 227 -32.35 -16.38 12.68
N ASP A 228 -31.32 -17.20 12.83
CA ASP A 228 -31.32 -18.36 13.75
C ASP A 228 -30.04 -18.34 14.59
N ILE A 229 -30.21 -18.39 15.91
CA ILE A 229 -29.09 -18.30 16.87
C ILE A 229 -28.14 -19.49 16.73
N LEU A 230 -28.66 -20.72 16.75
CA LEU A 230 -27.82 -21.91 16.78
C LEU A 230 -27.15 -22.14 15.43
N GLN A 231 -27.87 -21.89 14.34
CA GLN A 231 -27.30 -21.95 12.99
C GLN A 231 -26.21 -20.89 12.78
N THR A 232 -26.40 -19.69 13.33
CA THR A 232 -25.34 -18.66 13.33
C THR A 232 -24.12 -19.09 14.14
N VAL A 233 -24.32 -19.76 15.28
CA VAL A 233 -23.23 -20.31 16.08
C VAL A 233 -22.47 -21.41 15.32
N GLN A 234 -23.15 -22.26 14.54
CA GLN A 234 -22.49 -23.29 13.72
C GLN A 234 -21.61 -22.72 12.61
N ALA A 235 -21.87 -21.50 12.14
CA ALA A 235 -21.01 -20.83 11.18
C ALA A 235 -19.65 -20.39 11.77
N LEU A 236 -19.49 -20.45 13.10
CA LEU A 236 -18.24 -20.11 13.75
C LEU A 236 -17.18 -21.21 13.60
N PRO A 237 -15.90 -20.84 13.45
CA PRO A 237 -14.83 -21.81 13.30
C PRO A 237 -14.67 -22.70 14.53
N GLY A 238 -14.54 -24.01 14.32
CA GLY A 238 -14.39 -25.00 15.39
C GLY A 238 -15.71 -25.42 16.04
N ILE A 239 -16.84 -24.99 15.47
CA ILE A 239 -18.18 -25.46 15.80
C ILE A 239 -18.73 -26.16 14.55
N LYS A 240 -19.32 -27.33 14.72
CA LYS A 240 -19.94 -28.12 13.66
C LYS A 240 -21.21 -28.79 14.19
N SER A 241 -22.02 -29.33 13.30
CA SER A 241 -23.04 -30.32 13.61
C SER A 241 -22.68 -31.61 12.88
N VAL A 242 -22.57 -32.73 13.59
CA VAL A 242 -22.20 -34.02 12.99
C VAL A 242 -23.37 -34.66 12.24
N ASP A 243 -24.60 -34.46 12.73
CA ASP A 243 -25.83 -34.98 12.12
C ASP A 243 -26.56 -33.96 11.21
N GLU A 244 -25.92 -32.82 10.96
CA GLU A 244 -26.45 -31.71 10.14
C GLU A 244 -27.77 -31.11 10.65
N THR A 245 -28.05 -31.24 11.95
CA THR A 245 -29.16 -30.56 12.62
C THR A 245 -28.72 -29.23 13.23
N VAL A 246 -29.68 -28.31 13.43
CA VAL A 246 -29.39 -26.97 13.96
C VAL A 246 -29.10 -27.01 15.47
N SER A 247 -29.72 -27.93 16.21
CA SER A 247 -29.55 -28.05 17.66
C SER A 247 -28.40 -28.96 18.10
N ASP A 248 -27.89 -29.85 17.24
CA ASP A 248 -26.72 -30.66 17.56
C ASP A 248 -25.44 -29.86 17.30
N ILE A 249 -24.87 -29.32 18.36
CA ILE A 249 -23.68 -28.49 18.30
C ILE A 249 -22.49 -29.31 18.80
N ASN A 250 -21.40 -29.35 18.06
CA ASN A 250 -20.15 -30.01 18.44
C ASN A 250 -19.04 -28.98 18.42
N ILE A 251 -18.49 -28.67 19.59
CA ILE A 251 -17.42 -27.69 19.73
C ILE A 251 -16.10 -28.45 19.88
N ARG A 252 -15.13 -28.19 19.00
CA ARG A 252 -13.77 -28.77 19.09
C ARG A 252 -13.73 -30.31 19.20
N GLY A 253 -14.69 -31.00 18.61
CA GLY A 253 -14.79 -32.46 18.61
C GLY A 253 -15.49 -33.05 19.84
N GLY A 254 -15.98 -32.22 20.76
CA GLY A 254 -16.88 -32.68 21.82
C GLY A 254 -18.29 -32.99 21.31
N THR A 255 -18.96 -33.92 21.98
CA THR A 255 -20.36 -34.29 21.70
C THR A 255 -21.32 -33.19 22.17
N ASN A 256 -22.55 -33.19 21.68
CA ASN A 256 -23.51 -32.11 21.96
C ASN A 256 -23.88 -31.97 23.44
N ASP A 257 -23.96 -33.09 24.16
CA ASP A 257 -24.19 -33.17 25.60
C ASP A 257 -23.05 -32.56 26.44
N GLN A 258 -21.89 -32.31 25.84
CA GLN A 258 -20.74 -31.69 26.50
C GLN A 258 -20.75 -30.16 26.42
N ASN A 259 -21.71 -29.57 25.72
CA ASN A 259 -21.89 -28.12 25.69
C ASN A 259 -22.88 -27.67 26.76
N LEU A 260 -22.57 -26.56 27.40
CA LEU A 260 -23.50 -25.89 28.31
C LEU A 260 -24.22 -24.77 27.55
N ILE A 261 -25.54 -24.89 27.38
CA ILE A 261 -26.36 -23.84 26.78
C ILE A 261 -27.20 -23.20 27.88
N LEU A 262 -27.08 -21.88 28.02
CA LEU A 262 -27.76 -21.08 29.03
C LEU A 262 -28.68 -20.06 28.37
N TRP A 263 -29.90 -19.92 28.89
CA TRP A 263 -30.81 -18.82 28.57
C TRP A 263 -31.00 -17.97 29.83
N ASP A 264 -30.50 -16.73 29.82
CA ASP A 264 -30.47 -15.85 31.00
C ASP A 264 -29.89 -16.54 32.25
N GLY A 265 -28.87 -17.37 32.06
CA GLY A 265 -28.21 -18.15 33.12
C GLY A 265 -28.92 -19.45 33.50
N ILE A 266 -30.06 -19.78 32.88
CA ILE A 266 -30.81 -21.03 33.10
C ILE A 266 -30.32 -22.09 32.12
N LYS A 267 -29.92 -23.26 32.62
CA LYS A 267 -29.48 -24.38 31.78
C LYS A 267 -30.63 -24.91 30.93
N MET A 268 -30.38 -24.97 29.62
CA MET A 268 -31.29 -25.51 28.62
C MET A 268 -30.89 -26.95 28.30
N TYR A 269 -31.83 -27.88 28.47
CA TYR A 269 -31.62 -29.31 28.16
C TYR A 269 -32.07 -29.68 26.76
N GLN A 270 -33.12 -29.00 26.26
CA GLN A 270 -33.59 -29.13 24.89
C GLN A 270 -33.49 -27.78 24.20
N THR A 271 -32.84 -27.77 23.05
CA THR A 271 -32.44 -26.54 22.34
C THR A 271 -33.01 -26.47 20.94
N GLY A 272 -33.78 -27.47 20.52
CA GLY A 272 -34.49 -27.46 19.26
C GLY A 272 -35.79 -28.25 19.25
N HIS A 273 -36.53 -28.08 18.16
CA HIS A 273 -37.74 -28.80 17.80
C HIS A 273 -37.50 -29.60 16.53
N PHE A 274 -38.47 -30.44 16.18
CA PHE A 274 -38.46 -31.23 14.95
C PHE A 274 -37.15 -32.00 14.73
N PHE A 275 -36.81 -32.86 15.68
CA PHE A 275 -35.57 -33.64 15.67
C PHE A 275 -34.30 -32.77 15.54
N GLY A 276 -34.37 -31.53 16.05
CA GLY A 276 -33.24 -30.61 16.10
C GLY A 276 -33.06 -29.74 14.86
N LEU A 277 -33.95 -29.83 13.88
CA LEU A 277 -33.89 -29.02 12.66
C LEU A 277 -34.31 -27.55 12.89
N ILE A 278 -35.03 -27.25 13.97
CA ILE A 278 -35.51 -25.91 14.30
C ILE A 278 -34.95 -25.50 15.67
N SER A 279 -34.24 -24.37 15.77
CA SER A 279 -33.76 -23.84 17.06
C SER A 279 -34.92 -23.43 17.97
N ALA A 280 -34.80 -23.62 19.27
CA ALA A 280 -35.78 -23.18 20.28
C ALA A 280 -35.63 -21.70 20.69
N PHE A 281 -34.57 -21.02 20.24
CA PHE A 281 -34.25 -19.66 20.70
C PHE A 281 -34.75 -18.59 19.74
N ASN A 282 -35.56 -17.65 20.25
CA ASN A 282 -36.03 -16.53 19.46
C ASN A 282 -34.94 -15.43 19.34
N PRO A 283 -34.44 -15.15 18.12
CA PRO A 283 -33.41 -14.13 17.89
C PRO A 283 -33.87 -12.71 18.21
N TYR A 284 -35.18 -12.43 18.15
CA TYR A 284 -35.73 -11.07 18.27
C TYR A 284 -35.83 -10.59 19.72
N VAL A 285 -35.84 -11.50 20.71
CA VAL A 285 -35.75 -11.16 22.14
C VAL A 285 -34.37 -11.36 22.73
N THR A 286 -33.43 -11.90 21.93
CA THR A 286 -32.06 -12.15 22.33
C THR A 286 -31.19 -10.93 22.09
N GLU A 287 -30.53 -10.43 23.12
CA GLU A 287 -29.61 -9.30 23.02
C GLU A 287 -28.23 -9.77 22.55
N ASN A 288 -27.65 -10.73 23.26
CA ASN A 288 -26.31 -11.25 22.98
C ASN A 288 -26.25 -12.76 23.18
N VAL A 289 -25.42 -13.40 22.36
CA VAL A 289 -25.01 -14.80 22.47
C VAL A 289 -23.50 -14.81 22.66
N THR A 290 -23.03 -15.23 23.83
CA THR A 290 -21.61 -15.36 24.12
C THR A 290 -21.19 -16.82 24.01
N ILE A 291 -20.24 -17.09 23.13
CA ILE A 291 -19.71 -18.43 22.87
C ILE A 291 -18.31 -18.52 23.45
N ILE A 292 -18.14 -19.43 24.40
CA ILE A 292 -16.88 -19.72 25.07
C ILE A 292 -16.46 -21.14 24.67
N LYS A 293 -15.36 -21.23 23.92
CA LYS A 293 -14.79 -22.50 23.44
C LYS A 293 -13.36 -22.74 23.93
N ASN A 294 -12.77 -21.74 24.58
CA ASN A 294 -11.44 -21.78 25.18
C ASN A 294 -11.52 -21.16 26.58
N GLY A 295 -10.79 -21.70 27.55
CA GLY A 295 -10.66 -21.05 28.86
C GLY A 295 -11.99 -20.86 29.58
N THR A 296 -12.91 -21.82 29.43
CA THR A 296 -14.21 -21.81 30.12
C THR A 296 -14.00 -21.67 31.62
N SER A 297 -14.62 -20.65 32.21
CA SER A 297 -14.52 -20.40 33.65
C SER A 297 -15.14 -21.54 34.46
N ALA A 298 -14.62 -21.79 35.66
CA ALA A 298 -15.11 -22.85 36.56
C ALA A 298 -16.60 -22.70 36.93
N ILE A 299 -17.18 -21.50 36.78
CA ILE A 299 -18.62 -21.27 36.99
C ILE A 299 -19.50 -22.02 35.96
N PHE A 300 -18.94 -22.43 34.83
CA PHE A 300 -19.62 -23.13 33.74
C PHE A 300 -19.24 -24.63 33.74
N SER A 301 -19.22 -25.28 34.90
CA SER A 301 -18.67 -26.62 35.13
C SER A 301 -19.19 -27.72 34.19
N ASP A 302 -20.38 -27.54 33.64
CA ASP A 302 -21.05 -28.52 32.77
C ASP A 302 -20.65 -28.38 31.29
N GLY A 303 -19.95 -27.31 30.90
CA GLY A 303 -19.60 -26.98 29.52
C GLY A 303 -18.16 -27.36 29.14
N VAL A 304 -17.83 -28.66 29.24
CA VAL A 304 -16.45 -29.15 29.01
C VAL A 304 -15.97 -28.98 27.57
N SER A 305 -16.89 -29.03 26.60
CA SER A 305 -16.63 -28.81 25.17
C SER A 305 -16.74 -27.32 24.80
N GLY A 306 -17.79 -26.67 25.30
CA GLY A 306 -17.98 -25.23 25.19
C GLY A 306 -19.22 -24.75 25.95
N THR A 307 -19.41 -23.43 25.97
CA THR A 307 -20.55 -22.78 26.61
C THR A 307 -21.17 -21.74 25.68
N LEU A 308 -22.48 -21.80 25.50
CA LEU A 308 -23.30 -20.79 24.84
C LEU A 308 -24.13 -20.08 25.92
N SER A 309 -23.81 -18.83 26.22
CA SER A 309 -24.59 -17.99 27.13
C SER A 309 -25.45 -17.04 26.32
N ILE A 310 -26.74 -17.35 26.24
CA ILE A 310 -27.75 -16.55 25.53
C ILE A 310 -28.41 -15.63 26.54
N THR A 311 -28.36 -14.33 26.26
CA THR A 311 -28.90 -13.29 27.16
C THR A 311 -29.98 -12.54 26.41
N SER A 312 -31.16 -12.45 27.01
CA SER A 312 -32.27 -11.66 26.49
C SER A 312 -32.10 -10.17 26.82
N MET A 313 -32.81 -9.30 26.09
CA MET A 313 -32.75 -7.85 26.29
C MET A 313 -32.91 -7.46 27.77
N GLY A 314 -31.94 -6.73 28.31
CA GLY A 314 -31.93 -6.33 29.72
C GLY A 314 -32.33 -4.87 30.00
N LYS A 315 -32.33 -4.02 28.97
CA LYS A 315 -32.57 -2.58 29.12
C LYS A 315 -34.05 -2.25 29.14
N LEU A 316 -34.45 -1.33 30.02
CA LEU A 316 -35.79 -0.78 30.06
C LEU A 316 -36.00 0.22 28.93
N HIS A 317 -36.83 -0.12 27.95
CA HIS A 317 -37.30 0.84 26.97
C HIS A 317 -38.54 1.57 27.50
N LEU A 318 -38.55 2.89 27.37
CA LEU A 318 -39.72 3.71 27.75
C LEU A 318 -40.87 3.64 26.73
N ASN A 319 -40.57 3.14 25.53
CA ASN A 319 -41.52 2.99 24.44
C ASN A 319 -41.79 1.51 24.19
N PHE A 320 -43.01 1.19 23.75
CA PHE A 320 -43.34 -0.13 23.26
C PHE A 320 -42.48 -0.47 22.04
N ASN A 321 -41.88 -1.66 22.05
CA ASN A 321 -41.17 -2.23 20.91
C ASN A 321 -41.68 -3.65 20.68
N GLY A 322 -41.80 -4.09 19.44
CA GLY A 322 -42.27 -5.43 19.14
C GLY A 322 -42.40 -5.69 17.66
N GLY A 323 -42.66 -6.94 17.34
CA GLY A 323 -42.77 -7.42 15.97
C GLY A 323 -43.58 -8.70 15.90
N ALA A 324 -43.91 -9.06 14.67
CA ALA A 324 -44.53 -10.32 14.34
C ALA A 324 -43.92 -10.83 13.04
N GLY A 325 -43.74 -12.14 12.95
CA GLY A 325 -43.19 -12.85 11.80
C GLY A 325 -44.07 -14.02 11.41
N VAL A 326 -44.03 -14.35 10.13
CA VAL A 326 -44.61 -15.59 9.59
C VAL A 326 -43.63 -16.11 8.54
N ASN A 327 -43.18 -17.33 8.72
CA ASN A 327 -42.45 -18.09 7.72
C ASN A 327 -43.31 -19.29 7.28
N LEU A 328 -42.83 -20.17 6.39
CA LEU A 328 -43.60 -21.33 5.90
C LEU A 328 -43.74 -22.48 6.90
N ILE A 329 -43.25 -22.36 8.14
CA ILE A 329 -43.33 -23.39 9.18
C ILE A 329 -44.13 -22.90 10.40
N SER A 330 -43.98 -21.62 10.75
CA SER A 330 -44.48 -21.05 12.00
C SER A 330 -44.77 -19.56 11.88
N GLY A 331 -45.54 -19.06 12.84
CA GLY A 331 -45.69 -17.64 13.12
C GLY A 331 -45.15 -17.30 14.51
N ASP A 332 -44.56 -16.12 14.65
CA ASP A 332 -44.03 -15.61 15.89
C ASP A 332 -44.48 -14.18 16.18
N VAL A 333 -44.55 -13.85 17.45
CA VAL A 333 -44.84 -12.51 17.96
C VAL A 333 -43.93 -12.25 19.15
N PHE A 334 -43.39 -11.03 19.23
CA PHE A 334 -42.58 -10.62 20.36
C PHE A 334 -42.82 -9.15 20.68
N GLY A 335 -42.60 -8.78 21.93
CA GLY A 335 -42.71 -7.39 22.33
C GLY A 335 -42.19 -7.11 23.73
N GLU A 336 -41.76 -5.88 23.92
CA GLU A 336 -41.43 -5.27 25.19
C GLU A 336 -42.48 -4.22 25.51
N ILE A 337 -43.22 -4.47 26.58
CA ILE A 337 -44.34 -3.66 27.05
C ILE A 337 -43.89 -2.89 28.28
N PRO A 338 -43.64 -1.57 28.20
CA PRO A 338 -43.37 -0.76 29.38
C PRO A 338 -44.63 -0.70 30.25
N ILE A 339 -44.53 -1.18 31.49
CA ILE A 339 -45.61 -1.11 32.49
C ILE A 339 -45.50 0.22 33.26
N SER A 340 -44.27 0.66 33.54
CA SER A 340 -43.97 1.92 34.20
C SER A 340 -42.59 2.43 33.76
N LYS A 341 -42.19 3.62 34.23
CA LYS A 341 -40.83 4.15 34.00
C LYS A 341 -39.72 3.27 34.60
N LYS A 342 -40.05 2.33 35.49
CA LYS A 342 -39.09 1.44 36.16
C LYS A 342 -39.36 -0.05 35.89
N SER A 343 -40.33 -0.37 35.03
CA SER A 343 -40.72 -1.77 34.83
C SER A 343 -41.24 -2.04 33.44
N ALA A 344 -40.82 -3.17 32.86
CA ALA A 344 -41.28 -3.64 31.57
C ALA A 344 -41.54 -5.15 31.60
N LEU A 345 -42.43 -5.59 30.74
CA LEU A 345 -42.70 -6.99 30.48
C LEU A 345 -42.28 -7.32 29.05
N GLN A 346 -41.32 -8.23 28.91
CA GLN A 346 -40.99 -8.82 27.62
C GLN A 346 -41.76 -10.13 27.45
N VAL A 347 -42.35 -10.30 26.28
CA VAL A 347 -43.06 -11.51 25.88
C VAL A 347 -42.61 -11.92 24.48
N SER A 348 -42.49 -13.23 24.27
CA SER A 348 -42.29 -13.83 22.95
C SER A 348 -43.09 -15.11 22.89
N ALA A 349 -43.78 -15.33 21.77
CA ALA A 349 -44.48 -16.57 21.48
C ALA A 349 -44.24 -16.97 20.03
N ARG A 350 -44.02 -18.26 19.78
CA ARG A 350 -43.92 -18.83 18.44
C ARG A 350 -44.73 -20.12 18.39
N ARG A 351 -45.44 -20.36 17.29
CA ARG A 351 -46.22 -21.60 17.09
C ARG A 351 -46.13 -22.04 15.64
N SER A 352 -45.89 -23.33 15.43
CA SER A 352 -46.04 -23.93 14.10
C SER A 352 -47.50 -24.17 13.75
N TYR A 353 -47.79 -24.15 12.46
CA TYR A 353 -49.11 -24.45 11.91
C TYR A 353 -49.09 -25.70 11.02
N THR A 354 -48.01 -26.48 11.11
CA THR A 354 -47.76 -27.71 10.35
C THR A 354 -48.76 -28.82 10.62
N ASP A 355 -49.53 -28.71 11.71
CA ASP A 355 -50.65 -29.58 12.07
C ASP A 355 -51.89 -29.36 11.20
N PHE A 356 -52.09 -28.14 10.67
CA PHE A 356 -53.29 -27.83 9.86
C PHE A 356 -52.99 -27.28 8.47
N LEU A 357 -51.73 -26.90 8.19
CA LEU A 357 -51.30 -26.39 6.90
C LEU A 357 -49.96 -27.03 6.50
N ASN A 358 -50.00 -27.88 5.47
CA ASN A 358 -48.81 -28.46 4.89
C ASN A 358 -48.18 -27.49 3.89
N THR A 359 -46.92 -27.09 4.14
CA THR A 359 -46.16 -26.20 3.26
C THR A 359 -45.02 -26.95 2.58
N PRO A 360 -44.50 -26.43 1.45
CA PRO A 360 -43.34 -27.03 0.79
C PRO A 360 -42.13 -27.15 1.73
N THR A 361 -41.90 -26.14 2.57
CA THR A 361 -40.80 -26.15 3.55
C THR A 361 -40.99 -27.24 4.60
N TYR A 362 -42.21 -27.45 5.11
CA TYR A 362 -42.49 -28.54 6.05
C TYR A 362 -42.22 -29.91 5.42
N THR A 363 -42.65 -30.09 4.16
CA THR A 363 -42.40 -31.34 3.43
C THR A 363 -40.91 -31.62 3.31
N THR A 364 -40.09 -30.62 2.92
CA THR A 364 -38.62 -30.77 2.85
C THR A 364 -38.00 -31.08 4.21
N PHE A 365 -38.44 -30.42 5.27
CA PHE A 365 -37.96 -30.69 6.63
C PHE A 365 -38.30 -32.13 7.04
N SER A 366 -39.53 -32.58 6.78
CA SER A 366 -39.98 -33.93 7.10
C SER A 366 -39.19 -34.99 6.34
N GLU A 367 -39.01 -34.81 5.03
CA GLU A 367 -38.17 -35.69 4.20
C GLU A 367 -36.74 -35.78 4.73
N LYS A 368 -36.15 -34.66 5.17
CA LYS A 368 -34.81 -34.65 5.79
C LYS A 368 -34.81 -35.39 7.13
N ALA A 369 -35.78 -35.12 8.00
CA ALA A 369 -35.84 -35.70 9.35
C ALA A 369 -36.00 -37.24 9.32
N PHE A 370 -36.73 -37.75 8.33
CA PHE A 370 -37.02 -39.17 8.17
C PHE A 370 -36.24 -39.81 7.00
N GLN A 371 -35.20 -39.14 6.51
CA GLN A 371 -34.33 -39.70 5.49
C GLN A 371 -33.75 -41.02 6.01
N ASP A 372 -33.83 -42.07 5.18
CA ASP A 372 -33.35 -43.42 5.51
C ASP A 372 -34.04 -44.07 6.74
N SER A 373 -35.24 -43.58 7.12
CA SER A 373 -36.07 -44.17 8.17
C SER A 373 -37.21 -45.02 7.60
N GLU A 374 -37.52 -46.14 8.24
CA GLU A 374 -38.73 -46.94 7.94
C GLU A 374 -40.00 -46.36 8.60
N VAL A 375 -39.88 -45.24 9.33
CA VAL A 375 -41.01 -44.58 10.00
C VAL A 375 -41.90 -43.88 8.97
N ASN A 376 -43.18 -44.26 8.93
CA ASN A 376 -44.18 -43.64 8.06
C ASN A 376 -44.26 -42.11 8.31
N GLN A 377 -44.31 -41.35 7.21
CA GLN A 377 -44.37 -39.87 7.17
C GLN A 377 -45.65 -39.24 7.78
N GLU A 378 -46.51 -40.02 8.44
CA GLU A 378 -47.80 -39.57 9.01
C GLU A 378 -47.69 -39.09 10.47
N SER A 379 -46.56 -38.51 10.88
CA SER A 379 -46.50 -37.86 12.19
C SER A 379 -46.93 -36.40 12.08
N GLU A 380 -48.06 -36.06 12.71
CA GLU A 380 -48.47 -34.67 12.91
C GLU A 380 -47.44 -34.00 13.85
N PHE A 381 -46.58 -33.16 13.28
CA PHE A 381 -45.66 -32.35 14.05
C PHE A 381 -46.24 -30.96 14.29
N TYR A 382 -46.17 -30.50 15.54
CA TYR A 382 -46.27 -29.10 15.87
C TYR A 382 -45.40 -28.76 17.08
N PHE A 383 -45.03 -27.50 17.22
CA PHE A 383 -44.33 -26.95 18.36
C PHE A 383 -44.87 -25.58 18.76
N TYR A 384 -44.57 -25.19 19.99
CA TYR A 384 -44.84 -23.86 20.49
C TYR A 384 -43.76 -23.45 21.50
N ASP A 385 -43.37 -22.19 21.44
CA ASP A 385 -42.41 -21.57 22.33
C ASP A 385 -43.05 -20.37 22.99
N PHE A 386 -42.73 -20.19 24.26
CA PHE A 386 -43.18 -19.04 25.01
C PHE A 386 -42.10 -18.56 25.97
N THR A 387 -41.86 -17.26 26.00
CA THR A 387 -40.90 -16.62 26.89
C THR A 387 -41.53 -15.39 27.50
N THR A 388 -41.37 -15.24 28.80
CA THR A 388 -41.78 -14.03 29.53
C THR A 388 -40.67 -13.59 30.44
N LYS A 389 -40.40 -12.29 30.48
CA LYS A 389 -39.44 -11.71 31.39
C LYS A 389 -40.01 -10.42 31.96
N PHE A 390 -40.07 -10.33 33.28
CA PHE A 390 -40.44 -9.10 33.98
C PHE A 390 -39.17 -8.41 34.45
N ILE A 391 -38.99 -7.17 34.01
CA ILE A 391 -37.83 -6.34 34.34
C ILE A 391 -38.31 -5.25 35.29
N TYR A 392 -37.62 -5.10 36.42
CA TYR A 392 -37.88 -4.03 37.39
C TYR A 392 -36.57 -3.40 37.84
N GLU A 393 -36.44 -2.10 37.63
CA GLU A 393 -35.28 -1.32 38.03
C GLU A 393 -35.47 -0.78 39.44
N ILE A 394 -34.75 -1.39 40.38
CA ILE A 394 -34.78 -1.02 41.80
C ILE A 394 -34.15 0.36 41.99
N ASN A 395 -33.07 0.67 41.27
CA ASN A 395 -32.38 1.95 41.34
C ASN A 395 -31.98 2.45 39.94
N PRO A 396 -32.52 3.60 39.46
CA PRO A 396 -32.19 4.15 38.15
C PRO A 396 -30.88 4.96 38.12
N TYR A 397 -29.93 4.64 39.00
CA TYR A 397 -28.68 5.37 39.20
C TYR A 397 -27.47 4.45 39.17
#